data_AF-A0A3L7MU54-F1
#
_entry.id   AF-A0A3L7MU54-F1
#
_cell.length_a   1.000
_cell.length_b   1.000
_cell.length_c   1.000
_cell.angle_alpha   90.00
_cell.angle_beta   90.00
_cell.angle_gamma   90.00
#
_symmetry.space_group_name_H-M   'P 1'
#
loop_
_entity.id
_entity.type
_entity.pdbx_description
1 polymer ?
#
loop_
_entity_poly.entity_id
_entity_poly.type
_entity_poly.pdbx_seq_one_letter_code
_entity_poly.pdbx_strand_id
1 'polypeptide(L)'
;MTVAGLAAAREIAKDIKLSHSVFALPFALLGAFVALPQGPIDWRALSLSALLVVGCMVSARTAAMVANRLLDRGIDARNPRTVSRALPAGRVAVWQVRVALLAASAAFVMLCGMFGVLQNNWWPLALALPVLFWICSYGLFKRFTMLCHVWLGASLAMSPVAASIAVRSAAVFEPGPWLLAGAVLFWVAGFDVLYAMQDVEVDVRDGLHSMPARMGVRRAN
;
A
#
# COMPACT_ATOMS: atom_id res chain seq x y z
N MET A 1 -17.16 -6.32 21.51
CA MET A 1 -15.80 -5.71 21.47
C MET A 1 -15.48 -5.15 22.85
N THR A 2 -14.39 -5.56 23.50
CA THR A 2 -13.98 -5.03 24.81
C THR A 2 -13.40 -3.63 24.69
N VAL A 3 -13.43 -2.83 25.76
CA VAL A 3 -12.83 -1.48 25.83
C VAL A 3 -11.35 -1.50 25.42
N ALA A 4 -10.62 -2.56 25.79
CA ALA A 4 -9.24 -2.79 25.39
C ALA A 4 -9.07 -2.99 23.86
N GLY A 5 -10.04 -3.61 23.19
CA GLY A 5 -10.04 -3.78 21.73
C GLY A 5 -10.23 -2.46 20.99
N LEU A 6 -11.11 -1.58 21.50
CA LEU A 6 -11.33 -0.23 20.95
C LEU A 6 -10.10 0.67 21.12
N ALA A 7 -9.44 0.60 22.29
CA ALA A 7 -8.20 1.34 22.53
C ALA A 7 -7.08 0.91 21.57
N ALA A 8 -6.89 -0.40 21.37
CA ALA A 8 -5.90 -0.93 20.44
C ALA A 8 -6.21 -0.54 18.98
N ALA A 9 -7.48 -0.62 18.56
CA ALA A 9 -7.90 -0.19 17.23
C ALA A 9 -7.59 1.29 17.00
N ARG A 10 -7.83 2.15 18.00
CA ARG A 10 -7.51 3.58 17.93
C ARG A 10 -6.00 3.83 17.82
N GLU A 11 -5.18 3.11 18.57
CA GLU A 11 -3.73 3.22 18.48
C GLU A 11 -3.18 2.75 17.12
N ILE A 12 -3.71 1.65 16.59
CA ILE A 12 -3.38 1.18 15.23
C ILE A 12 -3.79 2.22 14.20
N ALA A 13 -5.00 2.80 14.31
CA ALA A 13 -5.49 3.81 13.38
C ALA A 13 -4.70 5.13 13.43
N LYS A 14 -4.13 5.50 14.59
CA LYS A 14 -3.21 6.66 14.69
C LYS A 14 -1.86 6.38 14.05
N ASP A 15 -1.35 5.15 14.23
CA ASP A 15 -0.05 4.74 13.69
C ASP A 15 -0.10 4.58 12.16
N ILE A 16 -1.25 4.13 11.64
CA ILE A 16 -1.57 4.13 10.21
C ILE A 16 -2.09 5.53 9.86
N LYS A 17 -1.19 6.46 9.53
CA LYS A 17 -1.56 7.81 9.04
C LYS A 17 -2.47 7.70 7.81
N LEU A 18 -3.79 7.66 8.02
CA LEU A 18 -4.80 7.58 6.95
C LEU A 18 -4.69 8.76 5.98
N SER A 19 -4.15 9.89 6.45
CA SER A 19 -3.81 11.05 5.61
C SER A 19 -2.86 10.71 4.46
N HIS A 20 -2.03 9.67 4.58
CA HIS A 20 -1.13 9.26 3.51
C HIS A 20 -1.83 8.38 2.45
N SER A 21 -2.99 7.80 2.76
CA SER A 21 -3.81 7.03 1.80
C SER A 21 -4.46 7.94 0.75
N VAL A 22 -4.69 9.22 1.11
CA VAL A 22 -5.24 10.24 0.23
C VAL A 22 -4.36 10.48 -1.00
N PHE A 23 -3.05 10.23 -0.92
CA PHE A 23 -2.14 10.49 -2.05
C PHE A 23 -2.23 9.46 -3.18
N ALA A 24 -2.60 8.21 -2.89
CA ALA A 24 -2.68 7.16 -3.91
C ALA A 24 -4.06 7.09 -4.57
N LEU A 25 -5.09 7.50 -3.83
CA LEU A 25 -6.48 7.38 -4.24
C LEU A 25 -6.82 8.11 -5.56
N PRO A 26 -6.32 9.34 -5.83
CA PRO A 26 -6.56 10.02 -7.10
C PRO A 26 -6.08 9.21 -8.30
N PHE A 27 -4.94 8.53 -8.20
CA PHE A 27 -4.39 7.73 -9.30
C PHE A 27 -5.21 6.47 -9.55
N ALA A 28 -5.67 5.80 -8.49
CA ALA A 28 -6.56 4.65 -8.63
C ALA A 28 -7.91 5.05 -9.26
N LEU A 29 -8.51 6.16 -8.79
CA LEU A 29 -9.76 6.67 -9.35
C LEU A 29 -9.60 7.15 -10.79
N LEU A 30 -8.48 7.79 -11.12
CA LEU A 30 -8.16 8.17 -12.50
C LEU A 30 -7.98 6.93 -13.39
N GLY A 31 -7.32 5.87 -12.89
CA GLY A 31 -7.20 4.59 -13.60
C GLY A 31 -8.56 3.95 -13.87
N ALA A 32 -9.47 3.96 -12.88
CA ALA A 32 -10.86 3.52 -13.05
C ALA A 32 -11.62 4.36 -14.09
N PHE A 33 -11.43 5.68 -14.08
CA PHE A 33 -12.10 6.60 -15.00
C PHE A 33 -11.59 6.45 -16.44
N VAL A 34 -10.27 6.37 -16.64
CA VAL A 34 -9.65 6.17 -17.96
C VAL A 34 -10.05 4.82 -18.57
N ALA A 35 -10.38 3.83 -17.74
CA ALA A 35 -10.85 2.53 -18.18
C ALA A 35 -12.31 2.52 -18.64
N LEU A 36 -13.06 3.61 -18.53
CA LEU A 36 -14.44 3.63 -19.03
C LEU A 36 -14.49 3.42 -20.55
N PRO A 37 -15.52 2.72 -21.07
CA PRO A 37 -15.73 2.60 -22.50
C PRO A 37 -16.03 3.98 -23.12
N GLN A 38 -15.69 4.15 -24.40
CA GLN A 38 -16.09 5.34 -25.14
C GLN A 38 -17.61 5.36 -25.31
N GLY A 39 -18.26 6.44 -24.91
CA GLY A 39 -19.72 6.58 -24.96
C GLY A 39 -20.29 7.38 -23.79
N PRO A 40 -21.63 7.39 -23.62
CA PRO A 40 -22.26 8.04 -22.49
C PRO A 40 -21.84 7.37 -21.17
N ILE A 41 -21.53 8.20 -20.18
CA ILE A 41 -21.07 7.74 -18.86
C ILE A 41 -22.27 7.22 -18.06
N ASP A 42 -22.23 5.95 -17.68
CA ASP A 42 -23.11 5.42 -16.63
C ASP A 42 -22.58 5.85 -15.26
N TRP A 43 -23.14 6.95 -14.74
CA TRP A 43 -22.78 7.50 -13.43
C TRP A 43 -23.06 6.54 -12.27
N ARG A 44 -24.03 5.64 -12.40
CA ARG A 44 -24.35 4.66 -11.35
C ARG A 44 -23.29 3.57 -11.30
N ALA A 45 -22.91 3.02 -12.46
CA ALA A 45 -21.84 2.03 -12.53
C ALA A 45 -20.49 2.64 -12.08
N LEU A 46 -20.18 3.87 -12.52
CA LEU A 46 -18.97 4.58 -12.14
C LEU A 46 -18.90 4.86 -10.64
N SER A 47 -19.98 5.36 -10.03
CA SER A 47 -20.01 5.64 -8.59
C SER A 47 -19.87 4.38 -7.74
N LEU A 48 -20.50 3.27 -8.14
CA LEU A 48 -20.33 1.98 -7.49
C LEU A 48 -18.89 1.48 -7.60
N SER A 49 -18.31 1.51 -8.80
CA SER A 49 -16.91 1.16 -9.03
C SER A 49 -15.95 2.01 -8.20
N ALA A 50 -16.15 3.34 -8.17
CA ALA A 50 -15.33 4.25 -7.38
C ALA A 50 -15.39 3.92 -5.88
N LEU A 51 -16.59 3.62 -5.34
CA LEU A 51 -16.76 3.25 -3.94
C LEU A 51 -16.03 1.94 -3.60
N LEU A 52 -16.13 0.93 -4.47
CA LEU A 52 -15.41 -0.33 -4.30
C LEU A 52 -13.89 -0.14 -4.41
N VAL A 53 -13.41 0.65 -5.38
CA VAL A 53 -11.98 0.99 -5.53
C VAL A 53 -11.45 1.70 -4.28
N VAL A 54 -12.19 2.67 -3.74
CA VAL A 54 -11.84 3.36 -2.49
C VAL A 54 -11.72 2.37 -1.33
N GLY A 55 -12.72 1.49 -1.17
CA GLY A 55 -12.70 0.44 -0.15
C GLY A 55 -11.50 -0.49 -0.29
N CYS A 56 -11.22 -0.95 -1.51
CA CYS A 56 -10.06 -1.80 -1.82
C CYS A 56 -8.75 -1.08 -1.48
N MET A 57 -8.62 0.20 -1.84
CA MET A 57 -7.42 0.98 -1.55
C MET A 57 -7.19 1.16 -0.06
N VAL A 58 -8.23 1.49 0.70
CA VAL A 58 -8.14 1.66 2.15
C VAL A 58 -7.78 0.34 2.83
N SER A 59 -8.44 -0.76 2.46
CA SER A 59 -8.20 -2.09 3.05
C SER A 59 -6.81 -2.64 2.70
N ALA A 60 -6.41 -2.60 1.43
CA ALA A 60 -5.07 -3.03 0.98
C ALA A 60 -3.95 -2.22 1.64
N ARG A 61 -4.08 -0.90 1.70
CA ARG A 61 -3.12 -0.02 2.37
C ARG A 61 -3.02 -0.33 3.86
N THR A 62 -4.16 -0.55 4.51
CA THR A 62 -4.20 -0.92 5.93
C THR A 62 -3.47 -2.24 6.15
N ALA A 63 -3.75 -3.26 5.35
CA ALA A 63 -3.05 -4.54 5.42
C ALA A 63 -1.53 -4.38 5.23
N ALA A 64 -1.10 -3.66 4.18
CA ALA A 64 0.32 -3.40 3.91
C ALA A 64 1.03 -2.67 5.07
N MET A 65 0.39 -1.66 5.65
CA MET A 65 0.96 -0.89 6.76
C MET A 65 1.05 -1.73 8.04
N VAL A 66 0.00 -2.49 8.37
CA VAL A 66 0.00 -3.39 9.53
C VAL A 66 1.04 -4.50 9.37
N ALA A 67 1.14 -5.11 8.18
CA ALA A 67 2.17 -6.10 7.86
C ALA A 67 3.57 -5.50 8.01
N ASN A 68 3.81 -4.31 7.48
CA ASN A 68 5.09 -3.62 7.62
C ASN A 68 5.46 -3.40 9.11
N ARG A 69 4.52 -2.93 9.94
CA ARG A 69 4.75 -2.76 11.39
C ARG A 69 5.08 -4.07 12.09
N LEU A 70 4.39 -5.15 11.72
CA LEU A 70 4.61 -6.47 12.29
C LEU A 70 5.99 -7.03 11.91
N LEU A 71 6.38 -6.91 10.64
CA LEU A 71 7.65 -7.45 10.10
C LEU A 71 8.87 -6.65 10.57
N ASP A 72 8.72 -5.32 10.71
CA ASP A 72 9.80 -4.44 11.11
C ASP A 72 9.87 -4.17 12.61
N ARG A 73 9.00 -4.76 13.44
CA ARG A 73 8.95 -4.56 14.90
C ARG A 73 10.32 -4.52 15.57
N GLY A 74 11.19 -5.48 15.24
CA GLY A 74 12.53 -5.58 15.84
C GLY A 74 13.49 -4.48 15.40
N ILE A 75 13.41 -4.06 14.13
CA ILE A 75 14.21 -2.95 13.58
C ILE A 75 13.68 -1.63 14.14
N ASP A 76 12.36 -1.46 14.14
CA ASP A 76 11.70 -0.26 14.62
C ASP A 76 11.98 0.00 16.11
N ALA A 77 12.20 -1.04 16.92
CA ALA A 77 12.58 -0.93 18.33
C ALA A 77 14.02 -0.42 18.56
N ARG A 78 14.91 -0.55 17.55
CA ARG A 78 16.31 -0.09 17.62
C ARG A 78 16.55 1.24 16.90
N ASN A 79 15.54 1.78 16.21
CA ASN A 79 15.64 3.05 15.53
C ASN A 79 15.04 4.17 16.41
N PRO A 80 15.83 5.19 16.80
CA PRO A 80 15.37 6.31 17.65
C PRO A 80 14.13 7.03 17.10
N ARG A 81 13.95 7.07 15.77
CA ARG A 81 12.82 7.71 15.10
C ARG A 81 11.52 6.92 15.24
N THR A 82 11.60 5.60 15.39
CA THR A 82 10.44 4.69 15.29
C THR A 82 10.15 3.92 16.57
N VAL A 83 11.02 4.01 17.57
CA VAL A 83 10.85 3.37 18.88
C VAL A 83 9.54 3.77 19.58
N SER A 84 9.03 4.97 19.28
CA SER A 84 7.77 5.49 19.83
C SER A 84 6.51 4.96 19.15
N ARG A 85 6.61 4.16 18.07
CA ARG A 85 5.45 3.55 17.38
C ARG A 85 4.70 2.59 18.29
N ALA A 86 3.43 2.34 17.97
CA ALA A 86 2.50 1.61 18.85
C ALA A 86 2.98 0.19 19.22
N LEU A 87 3.54 -0.55 18.26
CA LEU A 87 3.99 -1.92 18.46
C LEU A 87 5.37 -2.02 19.15
N PRO A 88 6.43 -1.29 18.74
CA PRO A 88 7.70 -1.25 19.47
C PRO A 88 7.58 -0.72 20.90
N ALA A 89 6.73 0.28 21.13
CA ALA A 89 6.51 0.85 22.46
C ALA A 89 5.60 -0.01 23.37
N GLY A 90 5.14 -1.18 22.90
CA GLY A 90 4.29 -2.09 23.69
C GLY A 90 2.86 -1.59 23.94
N ARG A 91 2.41 -0.53 23.28
CA ARG A 91 1.04 0.00 23.43
C ARG A 91 -0.02 -0.92 22.82
N VAL A 92 0.37 -1.77 21.88
CA VAL A 92 -0.50 -2.74 21.20
C VAL A 92 0.18 -4.11 21.22
N ALA A 93 -0.58 -5.15 21.55
CA ALA A 93 -0.09 -6.52 21.55
C ALA A 93 0.04 -7.07 20.12
N VAL A 94 1.02 -7.95 19.90
CA VAL A 94 1.27 -8.57 18.58
C VAL A 94 0.04 -9.27 18.01
N TRP A 95 -0.74 -9.95 18.85
CA TRP A 95 -1.95 -10.64 18.41
C TRP A 95 -3.00 -9.66 17.88
N GLN A 96 -3.11 -8.45 18.46
CA GLN A 96 -4.04 -7.41 18.01
C GLN A 96 -3.66 -6.91 16.61
N VAL A 97 -2.36 -6.74 16.37
CA VAL A 97 -1.83 -6.39 15.05
C VAL A 97 -2.09 -7.49 14.03
N ARG A 98 -1.92 -8.77 14.41
CA ARG A 98 -2.25 -9.92 13.53
C ARG A 98 -3.73 -9.99 13.19
N VAL A 99 -4.61 -9.78 14.17
CA VAL A 99 -6.07 -9.72 13.94
C VAL A 99 -6.42 -8.56 13.01
N ALA A 100 -5.82 -7.38 13.21
CA ALA A 100 -6.02 -6.24 12.31
C ALA A 100 -5.55 -6.53 10.89
N LEU A 101 -4.42 -7.22 10.72
CA LEU A 101 -3.91 -7.64 9.40
C LEU A 101 -4.89 -8.59 8.71
N LEU A 102 -5.38 -9.61 9.43
CA LEU A 102 -6.35 -10.57 8.91
C LEU A 102 -7.67 -9.88 8.55
N ALA A 103 -8.17 -8.99 9.41
CA ALA A 103 -9.40 -8.24 9.16
C ALA A 103 -9.28 -7.33 7.92
N ALA A 104 -8.18 -6.59 7.79
CA ALA A 104 -7.95 -5.72 6.63
C ALA A 104 -7.78 -6.53 5.34
N SER A 105 -7.07 -7.66 5.39
CA SER A 105 -6.88 -8.56 4.24
C SER A 105 -8.20 -9.21 3.82
N ALA A 106 -9.00 -9.67 4.77
CA ALA A 106 -10.33 -10.23 4.51
C ALA A 106 -11.26 -9.17 3.90
N ALA A 107 -11.27 -7.94 4.44
CA ALA A 107 -12.03 -6.84 3.88
C ALA A 107 -11.65 -6.55 2.42
N PHE A 108 -10.35 -6.54 2.11
CA PHE A 108 -9.86 -6.36 0.75
C PHE A 108 -10.36 -7.47 -0.19
N VAL A 109 -10.20 -8.74 0.20
CA VAL A 109 -10.65 -9.88 -0.62
C VAL A 109 -12.17 -9.87 -0.84
N MET A 110 -12.95 -9.54 0.21
CA MET A 110 -14.40 -9.41 0.09
C MET A 110 -14.79 -8.31 -0.90
N LEU A 111 -14.17 -7.13 -0.82
CA LEU A 111 -14.43 -6.02 -1.74
C LEU A 111 -14.04 -6.35 -3.18
N CYS A 112 -12.92 -7.07 -3.38
CA CYS A 112 -12.56 -7.62 -4.68
C CYS A 112 -13.62 -8.59 -5.23
N GLY A 113 -14.20 -9.45 -4.37
CA GLY A 113 -15.30 -10.35 -4.73
C GLY A 113 -16.59 -9.62 -5.11
N MET A 114 -16.85 -8.45 -4.53
CA MET A 114 -18.03 -7.63 -4.87
C MET A 114 -18.01 -7.13 -6.32
N PHE A 115 -16.84 -6.97 -6.96
CA PHE A 115 -16.77 -6.71 -8.40
C PHE A 115 -17.32 -7.87 -9.24
N GLY A 116 -17.06 -9.12 -8.82
CA GLY A 116 -17.59 -10.32 -9.47
C GLY A 116 -19.12 -10.39 -9.37
N VAL A 117 -19.65 -10.14 -8.17
CA VAL A 117 -21.10 -10.22 -7.91
C VAL A 117 -21.87 -9.05 -8.52
N LEU A 118 -21.37 -7.82 -8.40
CA LEU A 118 -22.12 -6.61 -8.79
C LEU A 118 -21.85 -6.15 -10.22
N GLN A 119 -20.69 -6.51 -10.80
CA GLN A 119 -20.24 -6.00 -12.10
C GLN A 119 -19.78 -7.14 -13.04
N ASN A 120 -20.00 -8.41 -12.65
CA ASN A 120 -19.59 -9.59 -13.40
C ASN A 120 -18.09 -9.62 -13.76
N ASN A 121 -17.25 -9.00 -12.93
CA ASN A 121 -15.80 -8.95 -13.12
C ASN A 121 -15.05 -9.66 -11.99
N TRP A 122 -14.59 -10.88 -12.26
CA TRP A 122 -13.89 -11.73 -11.29
C TRP A 122 -12.37 -11.51 -11.23
N TRP A 123 -11.80 -10.68 -12.12
CA TRP A 123 -10.36 -10.40 -12.14
C TRP A 123 -9.82 -9.81 -10.83
N PRO A 124 -10.51 -8.84 -10.17
CA PRO A 124 -10.04 -8.31 -8.89
C PRO A 124 -9.90 -9.40 -7.82
N LEU A 125 -10.82 -10.36 -7.78
CA LEU A 125 -10.75 -11.47 -6.82
C LEU A 125 -9.61 -12.43 -7.15
N ALA A 126 -9.44 -12.78 -8.42
CA ALA A 126 -8.35 -13.65 -8.88
C ALA A 126 -6.96 -13.08 -8.54
N LEU A 127 -6.80 -11.77 -8.63
CA LEU A 127 -5.55 -11.07 -8.35
C LEU A 127 -5.39 -10.64 -6.88
N ALA A 128 -6.41 -10.81 -6.02
CA ALA A 128 -6.40 -10.29 -4.66
C ALA A 128 -5.26 -10.86 -3.80
N LEU A 129 -5.05 -12.18 -3.83
CA LEU A 129 -3.99 -12.82 -3.05
C LEU A 129 -2.58 -12.47 -3.54
N PRO A 130 -2.27 -12.51 -4.86
CA PRO A 130 -1.01 -11.99 -5.38
C PRO A 130 -0.74 -10.54 -4.99
N VAL A 131 -1.75 -9.67 -5.08
CA VAL A 131 -1.61 -8.25 -4.70
C VAL A 131 -1.31 -8.12 -3.20
N LEU A 132 -2.04 -8.82 -2.33
CA LEU A 132 -1.79 -8.80 -0.89
C LEU A 132 -0.37 -9.28 -0.56
N PHE A 133 0.07 -10.38 -1.18
CA PHE A 133 1.42 -10.90 -0.98
C PHE A 133 2.49 -9.86 -1.40
N TRP A 134 2.31 -9.23 -2.56
CA TRP A 134 3.23 -8.21 -3.06
C TRP A 134 3.33 -7.01 -2.12
N ILE A 135 2.19 -6.43 -1.71
CA ILE A 135 2.16 -5.23 -0.87
C ILE A 135 2.46 -5.50 0.61
N CYS A 136 2.34 -6.72 1.10
CA CYS A 136 2.68 -7.05 2.48
C CYS A 136 4.16 -7.43 2.63
N SER A 137 4.82 -7.85 1.55
CA SER A 137 6.21 -8.29 1.58
C SER A 137 7.23 -7.16 1.41
N TYR A 138 6.86 -5.96 0.94
CA TYR A 138 7.84 -4.90 0.61
C TYR A 138 8.77 -4.52 1.78
N GLY A 139 8.28 -4.54 3.03
CA GLY A 139 9.09 -4.21 4.21
C GLY A 139 10.30 -5.13 4.39
N LEU A 140 10.28 -6.32 3.79
CA LEU A 140 11.40 -7.27 3.80
C LEU A 140 12.49 -6.90 2.80
N PHE A 141 12.15 -6.21 1.71
CA PHE A 141 13.06 -6.04 0.58
C PHE A 141 14.27 -5.18 0.92
N LYS A 142 14.14 -4.26 1.90
CA LYS A 142 15.28 -3.48 2.42
C LYS A 142 16.40 -4.35 3.02
N ARG A 143 16.11 -5.61 3.35
CA ARG A 143 17.09 -6.59 3.87
C ARG A 143 17.88 -7.28 2.77
N PHE A 144 17.40 -7.22 1.52
CA PHE A 144 17.94 -8.01 0.41
C PHE A 144 18.42 -7.16 -0.76
N THR A 145 17.82 -5.98 -1.00
CA THR A 145 18.10 -5.19 -2.19
C THR A 145 17.95 -3.68 -1.96
N MET A 146 18.78 -2.91 -2.66
CA MET A 146 18.64 -1.45 -2.81
C MET A 146 17.43 -1.05 -3.63
N LEU A 147 16.90 -1.97 -4.44
CA LEU A 147 15.68 -1.72 -5.23
C LEU A 147 14.40 -1.74 -4.40
N CYS A 148 14.49 -1.76 -3.06
CA CYS A 148 13.33 -1.70 -2.18
C CYS A 148 12.45 -0.46 -2.42
N HIS A 149 13.04 0.67 -2.80
CA HIS A 149 12.32 1.90 -3.14
C HIS A 149 11.54 1.75 -4.45
N VAL A 150 12.13 1.08 -5.44
CA VAL A 150 11.46 0.74 -6.71
C VAL A 150 10.33 -0.24 -6.45
N TRP A 151 10.51 -1.21 -5.55
CA TRP A 151 9.47 -2.16 -5.16
C TRP A 151 8.29 -1.47 -4.47
N LEU A 152 8.56 -0.53 -3.55
CA LEU A 152 7.51 0.28 -2.93
C LEU A 152 6.79 1.15 -3.97
N GLY A 153 7.55 1.81 -4.85
CA GLY A 153 7.00 2.60 -5.96
C GLY A 153 6.10 1.76 -6.87
N ALA A 154 6.55 0.56 -7.24
CA ALA A 154 5.80 -0.39 -8.06
C ALA A 154 4.49 -0.81 -7.39
N SER A 155 4.53 -1.02 -6.06
CA SER A 155 3.34 -1.35 -5.28
C SER A 155 2.24 -0.28 -5.40
N LEU A 156 2.61 1.00 -5.42
CA LEU A 156 1.65 2.10 -5.59
C LEU A 156 1.28 2.34 -7.05
N ALA A 157 2.24 2.20 -7.95
CA ALA A 157 2.10 2.34 -9.39
C ALA A 157 1.09 1.36 -9.98
N MET A 158 0.95 0.17 -9.39
CA MET A 158 -0.05 -0.80 -9.81
C MET A 158 -1.49 -0.41 -9.45
N SER A 159 -1.72 0.61 -8.61
CA SER A 159 -3.08 1.01 -8.22
C SER A 159 -3.96 1.50 -9.38
N PRO A 160 -3.51 2.39 -10.30
CA PRO A 160 -4.29 2.74 -11.50
C PRO A 160 -4.56 1.54 -12.42
N VAL A 161 -3.62 0.62 -12.57
CA VAL A 161 -3.77 -0.59 -13.40
C VAL A 161 -4.76 -1.57 -12.78
N ALA A 162 -4.67 -1.79 -11.47
CA ALA A 162 -5.62 -2.64 -10.75
C ALA A 162 -7.04 -2.06 -10.79
N ALA A 163 -7.17 -0.75 -10.64
CA ALA A 163 -8.45 -0.06 -10.73
C ALA A 163 -9.04 -0.09 -12.16
N SER A 164 -8.20 0.04 -13.20
CA SER A 164 -8.64 -0.10 -14.60
C SER A 164 -9.14 -1.52 -14.89
N ILE A 165 -8.40 -2.55 -14.45
CA ILE A 165 -8.82 -3.96 -14.56
C ILE A 165 -10.15 -4.21 -13.83
N ALA A 166 -10.35 -3.59 -12.66
CA ALA A 166 -11.56 -3.76 -11.86
C ALA A 166 -12.81 -3.17 -12.53
N VAL A 167 -12.68 -2.07 -13.26
CA VAL A 167 -13.78 -1.48 -14.04
C VAL A 167 -13.97 -2.23 -15.36
N ARG A 168 -12.88 -2.46 -16.09
CA ARG A 168 -12.89 -3.13 -17.40
C ARG A 168 -11.60 -3.91 -17.59
N SER A 169 -11.68 -5.23 -17.47
CA SER A 169 -10.51 -6.12 -17.54
C SER A 169 -9.67 -5.95 -18.82
N ALA A 170 -10.31 -5.69 -19.97
CA ALA A 170 -9.63 -5.43 -21.23
C ALA A 170 -8.77 -4.16 -21.24
N ALA A 171 -9.00 -3.20 -20.32
CA ALA A 171 -8.21 -1.97 -20.22
C ALA A 171 -6.74 -2.23 -19.84
N VAL A 172 -6.39 -3.44 -19.39
CA VAL A 172 -5.00 -3.86 -19.16
C VAL A 172 -4.15 -3.81 -20.43
N PHE A 173 -4.76 -3.92 -21.61
CA PHE A 173 -4.05 -3.85 -22.89
C PHE A 173 -3.89 -2.42 -23.41
N GLU A 174 -4.48 -1.44 -22.72
CA GLU A 174 -4.41 -0.04 -23.12
C GLU A 174 -3.19 0.64 -22.48
N PRO A 175 -2.51 1.54 -23.19
CA PRO A 175 -1.31 2.20 -22.66
C PRO A 175 -1.62 3.17 -21.51
N GLY A 176 -2.83 3.74 -21.44
CA GLY A 176 -3.21 4.77 -20.48
C GLY A 176 -2.92 4.41 -19.01
N PRO A 177 -3.46 3.30 -18.49
CA PRO A 177 -3.20 2.85 -17.12
C PRO A 177 -1.70 2.61 -16.83
N TRP A 178 -0.94 2.09 -17.80
CA TRP A 178 0.49 1.82 -17.64
C TRP A 178 1.36 3.07 -17.66
N LEU A 179 1.01 4.07 -18.46
CA LEU A 179 1.69 5.38 -18.43
C LEU A 179 1.49 6.07 -17.08
N LEU A 180 0.27 6.00 -16.54
CA LEU A 180 -0.04 6.51 -15.21
C LEU A 180 0.74 5.75 -14.12
N ALA A 181 0.83 4.43 -14.24
CA ALA A 181 1.65 3.60 -13.36
C ALA A 181 3.14 4.01 -13.42
N GLY A 182 3.71 4.19 -14.62
CA GLY A 182 5.09 4.62 -14.79
C GLY A 182 5.38 5.96 -14.11
N ALA A 183 4.50 6.95 -14.29
CA ALA A 183 4.62 8.25 -13.62
C ALA A 183 4.60 8.10 -12.08
N VAL A 184 3.67 7.31 -11.54
CA VAL A 184 3.57 7.04 -10.10
C VAL A 184 4.80 6.28 -9.58
N LEU A 185 5.33 5.33 -10.35
CA LEU A 185 6.51 4.55 -9.98
C LEU A 185 7.72 5.46 -9.74
N PHE A 186 8.08 6.28 -10.73
CA PHE A 186 9.26 7.15 -10.61
C PHE A 186 9.07 8.21 -9.53
N TRP A 187 7.86 8.76 -9.42
CA TRP A 187 7.52 9.71 -8.38
C TRP A 187 7.70 9.12 -6.99
N VAL A 188 7.02 8.01 -6.68
CA VAL A 188 7.03 7.41 -5.34
C VAL A 188 8.40 6.86 -4.99
N ALA A 189 9.07 6.18 -5.93
CA ALA A 189 10.42 5.66 -5.69
C ALA A 189 11.40 6.81 -5.40
N GLY A 190 11.33 7.91 -6.15
CA GLY A 190 12.17 9.08 -5.92
C GLY A 190 11.94 9.71 -4.55
N PHE A 191 10.68 9.93 -4.17
CA PHE A 191 10.36 10.46 -2.84
C PHE A 191 10.78 9.53 -1.71
N ASP A 192 10.60 8.21 -1.86
CA ASP A 192 10.98 7.23 -0.85
C ASP A 192 12.50 7.19 -0.63
N VAL A 193 13.30 7.32 -1.70
CA VAL A 193 14.76 7.48 -1.59
C VAL A 193 15.12 8.72 -0.77
N LEU A 194 14.46 9.86 -1.02
CA LEU A 194 14.70 11.10 -0.27
C LEU A 194 14.36 10.94 1.22
N TYR A 195 13.26 10.26 1.55
CA TYR A 195 12.90 9.97 2.94
C TYR A 195 13.91 9.03 3.62
N ALA A 196 14.40 8.03 2.89
CA ALA A 196 15.38 7.07 3.41
C ALA A 196 16.74 7.70 3.74
N MET A 197 17.05 8.90 3.22
CA MET A 197 18.23 9.66 3.62
C MET A 197 18.27 9.97 5.12
N GLN A 198 17.12 10.02 5.79
CA GLN A 198 17.01 10.28 7.23
C GLN A 198 17.39 9.08 8.11
N ASP A 199 17.36 7.87 7.55
CA ASP A 199 17.62 6.62 8.28
C ASP A 199 18.98 5.99 7.89
N VAL A 200 19.83 6.69 7.11
CA VAL A 200 21.11 6.16 6.57
C VAL A 200 21.99 5.54 7.65
N GLU A 201 22.23 6.26 8.75
CA GLU A 201 23.11 5.80 9.82
C GLU A 201 22.60 4.52 10.48
N VAL A 202 21.28 4.42 10.65
CA VAL A 202 20.61 3.23 11.21
C VAL A 202 20.65 2.08 10.21
N ASP A 203 20.37 2.35 8.94
CA ASP A 203 20.36 1.34 7.89
C ASP A 203 21.76 0.73 7.70
N VAL A 204 22.82 1.55 7.72
CA VAL A 204 24.21 1.07 7.66
C VAL A 204 24.54 0.22 8.90
N ARG A 205 24.20 0.71 10.10
CA ARG A 205 24.46 0.00 11.36
C ARG A 205 23.76 -1.35 11.43
N ASP A 206 22.50 -1.42 10.98
CA ASP A 206 21.68 -2.64 11.01
C ASP A 206 21.90 -3.53 9.75
N GLY A 207 22.85 -3.18 8.87
CA GLY A 207 23.22 -3.98 7.69
C GLY A 207 22.15 -4.00 6.59
N LEU A 208 21.27 -3.02 6.56
CA LEU A 208 20.21 -2.88 5.55
C LEU A 208 20.78 -2.36 4.22
N HIS A 209 20.02 -2.57 3.14
CA HIS A 209 20.51 -2.36 1.77
C HIS A 209 19.83 -1.20 1.05
N SER A 210 19.23 -0.23 1.75
CA SER A 210 18.59 0.93 1.11
C SER A 210 19.57 1.68 0.18
N MET A 211 19.04 2.34 -0.87
CA MET A 211 19.89 3.07 -1.83
C MET A 211 20.81 4.08 -1.15
N PRO A 212 20.34 4.94 -0.22
CA PRO A 212 21.21 5.88 0.48
C PRO A 212 22.31 5.19 1.31
N ALA A 213 22.02 4.05 1.94
CA ALA A 213 23.01 3.30 2.72
C ALA A 213 24.08 2.65 1.83
N ARG A 214 23.73 2.16 0.64
CA ARG A 214 24.66 1.49 -0.30
C ARG A 214 25.48 2.46 -1.15
N MET A 215 24.86 3.53 -1.64
CA MET A 215 25.50 4.47 -2.58
C MET A 215 26.15 5.67 -1.88
N GLY A 216 25.87 5.87 -0.59
CA GLY A 216 26.28 7.03 0.16
C GLY A 216 25.43 8.27 -0.14
N VAL A 217 25.42 9.22 0.80
CA VAL A 217 24.75 10.50 0.64
C VAL A 217 25.79 11.58 0.37
N ARG A 218 25.82 12.10 -0.85
CA ARG A 218 26.60 13.31 -1.15
C ARG A 218 25.81 14.52 -0.63
N ARG A 219 26.31 15.21 0.38
CA ARG A 219 25.72 16.47 0.83
C ARG A 219 25.84 17.48 -0.31
N ALA A 220 24.73 18.14 -0.67
CA ALA A 220 24.81 19.32 -1.51
C ALA A 220 25.57 20.38 -0.73
N ASN A 221 26.77 20.70 -1.20
CA ASN A 221 27.58 21.81 -0.71
C ASN A 221 27.05 23.11 -1.29
#